data_AF-A0A959IHS4-F1
#
_entry.id   AF-A0A959IHS4-F1
#
_cell.length_a   1.000
_cell.length_b   1.000
_cell.length_c   1.000
_cell.angle_alpha   90.00
_cell.angle_beta   90.00
_cell.angle_gamma   90.00
#
_symmetry.space_group_name_H-M   'P 1'
#
loop_
_entity.id
_entity.type
_entity.pdbx_description
1 polymer ?
#
loop_
_entity_poly.entity_id
_entity_poly.type
_entity_poly.pdbx_seq_one_letter_code
_entity_poly.pdbx_strand_id
1 'polypeptide(L)'
;EVDVLYSGSLTGISLMYINVRFTNGNVTVDYSETDASIDPNYDYSASPGTLPRDVRFQNGSTLSSLPSTLATIYFDMPSGECTDIQFTSKTIMHLSGNCTPNSQNINYCAPAYTIEGQVLRVGDTNGVGGAEVVADPTGTGDDEEDVTNSSGYYELTVQTGSSYDVTASLDGPHNGNGCVTSYDLNALSDHLLGTNTFTEAEEFIAADANGSSTISTLDLLIIRAVVLQTNPSAFHQSWDMTTYSEYNGFANPTTSFPSYSGEYTINNINQSYLGKDFVAIKIGDVNSSCGNGSSLKAESDQSLAKSGKKSIFRLGNARLLVGETAKIPVYALSLQEATVFSIGIQFDQESVEVISIDAGELPYFDENAYRVSPDAPNEVDILWFTQGKKGESLLQA
;
A
#
# COMPACT_ATOMS: atom_id res chain seq x y z
N GLU A 1 3.92 29.62 -15.37
CA GLU A 1 4.59 30.56 -16.28
C GLU A 1 3.99 31.95 -16.09
N VAL A 2 4.83 32.98 -15.92
CA VAL A 2 4.40 34.38 -15.86
C VAL A 2 5.27 35.19 -16.80
N ASP A 3 4.67 35.78 -17.82
CA ASP A 3 5.34 36.70 -18.73
C ASP A 3 5.33 38.12 -18.18
N VAL A 4 6.51 38.70 -18.08
CA VAL A 4 6.67 40.11 -17.74
C VAL A 4 6.68 40.91 -19.02
N LEU A 5 5.51 41.48 -19.36
CA LEU A 5 5.33 42.26 -20.58
C LEU A 5 5.49 43.77 -20.34
N TYR A 6 5.98 44.49 -21.35
CA TYR A 6 6.03 45.95 -21.35
C TYR A 6 5.21 46.55 -22.49
N SER A 7 4.46 47.62 -22.19
CA SER A 7 3.75 48.42 -23.20
C SER A 7 3.88 49.92 -22.92
N GLY A 8 4.62 50.67 -23.75
CA GLY A 8 4.72 52.14 -23.68
C GLY A 8 5.99 52.72 -24.31
N SER A 9 6.23 54.03 -24.20
CA SER A 9 7.53 54.65 -24.53
C SER A 9 8.28 55.06 -23.26
N LEU A 10 9.53 54.63 -23.09
CA LEU A 10 10.36 55.02 -21.94
C LEU A 10 11.11 56.30 -22.27
N THR A 11 10.61 57.45 -21.82
CA THR A 11 11.38 58.71 -21.84
C THR A 11 11.76 59.11 -20.42
N GLY A 12 13.07 59.23 -20.15
CA GLY A 12 13.60 59.83 -18.91
C GLY A 12 13.74 58.88 -17.71
N ILE A 13 13.72 57.57 -17.92
CA ILE A 13 13.92 56.57 -16.85
C ILE A 13 15.39 56.15 -16.83
N SER A 14 16.07 56.39 -15.70
CA SER A 14 17.50 56.11 -15.54
C SER A 14 17.80 54.70 -15.05
N LEU A 15 16.89 54.06 -14.32
CA LEU A 15 16.93 52.66 -13.90
C LEU A 15 15.51 52.12 -13.73
N MET A 16 15.30 50.86 -14.13
CA MET A 16 14.09 50.08 -13.83
C MET A 16 14.48 48.90 -12.92
N TYR A 17 13.61 48.57 -11.97
CA TYR A 17 13.72 47.36 -11.16
C TYR A 17 12.41 46.61 -11.26
N ILE A 18 12.49 45.31 -11.56
CA ILE A 18 11.35 44.40 -11.43
C ILE A 18 11.77 43.36 -10.40
N ASN A 19 11.26 43.49 -9.18
CA ASN A 19 11.40 42.45 -8.19
C ASN A 19 10.07 41.71 -8.13
N VAL A 20 10.13 40.42 -8.47
CA VAL A 20 9.02 39.50 -8.28
C VAL A 20 9.36 38.65 -7.08
N ARG A 21 8.54 38.76 -6.04
CA ARG A 21 8.69 37.95 -4.83
C ARG A 21 7.57 36.92 -4.80
N PHE A 22 7.97 35.67 -4.63
CA PHE A 22 7.09 34.55 -4.34
C PHE A 22 7.19 34.22 -2.84
N THR A 23 6.11 33.74 -2.23
CA THR A 23 6.13 33.34 -0.81
C THR A 23 6.60 31.91 -0.59
N ASN A 24 6.50 31.07 -1.62
CA ASN A 24 6.86 29.65 -1.66
C ASN A 24 7.23 29.24 -3.10
N GLY A 25 7.77 28.03 -3.26
CA GLY A 25 8.12 27.46 -4.56
C GLY A 25 9.54 27.75 -5.05
N ASN A 26 10.04 26.87 -5.92
CA ASN A 26 11.31 27.09 -6.62
C ASN A 26 11.06 27.99 -7.81
N VAL A 27 11.91 29.00 -7.99
CA VAL A 27 11.74 30.00 -9.06
C VAL A 27 12.96 30.01 -9.95
N THR A 28 12.70 29.80 -11.24
CA THR A 28 13.66 29.92 -12.33
C THR A 28 13.18 31.02 -13.26
N VAL A 29 14.10 31.87 -13.72
CA VAL A 29 13.75 32.92 -14.67
C VAL A 29 14.50 32.65 -15.95
N ASP A 30 13.75 32.58 -17.05
CA ASP A 30 14.29 32.47 -18.39
C ASP A 30 14.28 33.84 -19.08
N TYR A 31 15.39 34.13 -19.73
CA TYR A 31 15.63 35.33 -20.50
C TYR A 31 15.94 35.00 -21.96
N SER A 32 15.78 33.74 -22.37
CA SER A 32 16.06 33.28 -23.73
C SER A 32 15.16 33.95 -24.78
N GLU A 33 13.92 34.30 -24.38
CA GLU A 33 12.97 35.05 -25.20
C GLU A 33 13.11 36.57 -25.07
N THR A 34 13.96 37.04 -24.15
CA THR A 34 14.30 38.46 -24.10
C THR A 34 15.15 38.78 -25.33
N ASP A 35 14.73 39.77 -26.12
CA ASP A 35 15.52 40.27 -27.28
C ASP A 35 16.75 41.09 -26.83
N ALA A 36 17.42 40.62 -25.78
CA ALA A 36 18.59 41.19 -25.12
C ALA A 36 19.84 41.16 -26.00
N SER A 37 19.79 40.49 -27.16
CA SER A 37 20.89 40.46 -28.12
C SER A 37 21.08 41.78 -28.88
N ILE A 38 20.15 42.74 -28.75
CA ILE A 38 20.15 43.98 -29.55
C ILE A 38 20.73 45.20 -28.79
N ASP A 39 20.88 45.16 -27.45
CA ASP A 39 21.35 46.35 -26.69
C ASP A 39 22.49 46.04 -25.69
N PRO A 40 23.71 46.61 -25.85
CA PRO A 40 24.87 46.42 -24.95
C PRO A 40 24.68 46.98 -23.52
N ASN A 41 23.47 47.43 -23.20
CA ASN A 41 23.04 48.05 -21.95
C ASN A 41 22.17 47.12 -21.09
N TYR A 42 22.01 45.87 -21.51
CA TYR A 42 21.29 44.87 -20.76
C TYR A 42 22.29 44.05 -19.92
N ASP A 43 22.26 44.20 -18.60
CA ASP A 43 23.09 43.41 -17.66
C ASP A 43 22.18 42.64 -16.70
N TYR A 44 22.17 41.31 -16.83
CA TYR A 44 21.45 40.41 -15.96
C TYR A 44 22.42 39.72 -14.99
N SER A 45 22.18 39.88 -13.69
CA SER A 45 22.93 39.17 -12.65
C SER A 45 22.03 38.18 -11.89
N ALA A 46 22.16 36.88 -12.17
CA ALA A 46 21.60 35.82 -11.34
C ALA A 46 22.58 35.50 -10.20
N SER A 47 22.17 35.64 -8.95
CA SER A 47 22.86 34.94 -7.84
C SER A 47 22.14 33.62 -7.56
N PRO A 48 22.85 32.48 -7.41
CA PRO A 48 22.25 31.24 -6.92
C PRO A 48 21.85 31.36 -5.44
N GLY A 49 20.61 30.99 -5.09
CA GLY A 49 20.13 30.84 -3.71
C GLY A 49 19.30 32.00 -3.13
N THR A 50 18.18 31.63 -2.50
CA THR A 50 17.14 32.36 -1.71
C THR A 50 16.57 33.68 -2.24
N LEU A 51 15.24 33.77 -2.28
CA LEU A 51 14.44 34.95 -2.66
C LEU A 51 14.76 36.19 -1.80
N PRO A 52 14.61 37.42 -2.35
CA PRO A 52 14.12 37.75 -3.71
C PRO A 52 15.22 37.68 -4.78
N ARG A 53 14.85 37.33 -6.02
CA ARG A 53 15.73 37.47 -7.19
C ARG A 53 15.48 38.84 -7.85
N ASP A 54 16.55 39.62 -8.03
CA ASP A 54 16.49 40.96 -8.61
C ASP A 54 16.75 40.91 -10.14
N VAL A 55 15.87 41.52 -10.94
CA VAL A 55 16.18 41.83 -12.35
C VAL A 55 16.60 43.31 -12.44
N ARG A 56 17.84 43.56 -12.89
CA ARG A 56 18.42 44.91 -12.99
C ARG A 56 18.43 45.39 -14.44
N PHE A 57 18.05 46.66 -14.64
CA PHE A 57 18.20 47.35 -15.93
C PHE A 57 19.14 48.56 -15.75
N GLN A 58 20.22 48.65 -16.53
CA GLN A 58 21.12 49.82 -16.52
C GLN A 58 21.45 50.27 -17.94
N ASN A 59 20.87 51.40 -18.42
CA ASN A 59 21.70 52.39 -19.14
C ASN A 59 21.02 53.76 -19.33
N GLY A 60 21.86 54.79 -19.38
CA GLY A 60 21.54 56.20 -19.62
C GLY A 60 21.31 56.56 -21.09
N SER A 61 20.41 55.86 -21.79
CA SER A 61 19.92 56.29 -23.11
C SER A 61 18.46 55.85 -23.31
N THR A 62 17.67 56.70 -23.97
CA THR A 62 16.26 56.45 -24.30
C THR A 62 16.10 55.16 -25.12
N LEU A 63 15.42 54.16 -24.55
CA LEU A 63 15.01 52.92 -25.23
C LEU A 63 13.87 53.24 -26.21
N SER A 64 14.13 53.16 -27.52
CA SER A 64 13.13 53.49 -28.55
C SER A 64 12.14 52.35 -28.86
N SER A 65 12.43 51.11 -28.46
CA SER A 65 11.53 49.97 -28.55
C SER A 65 12.03 48.83 -27.66
N LEU A 66 11.23 48.40 -26.69
CA LEU A 66 11.46 47.15 -25.94
C LEU A 66 10.74 45.99 -26.63
N PRO A 67 11.21 44.73 -26.51
CA PRO A 67 10.44 43.55 -26.88
C PRO A 67 9.13 43.49 -26.06
N SER A 68 8.14 42.75 -26.57
CA SER A 68 6.87 42.56 -25.86
C SER A 68 7.06 41.80 -24.54
N THR A 69 8.00 40.85 -24.49
CA THR A 69 8.34 40.04 -23.31
C THR A 69 9.74 40.37 -22.82
N LEU A 70 9.85 40.75 -21.53
CA LEU A 70 11.12 41.11 -20.90
C LEU A 70 11.80 39.91 -20.24
N ALA A 71 11.02 39.00 -19.66
CA ALA A 71 11.47 37.74 -19.07
C ALA A 71 10.26 36.85 -18.84
N THR A 72 10.48 35.53 -18.85
CA THR A 72 9.48 34.54 -18.48
C THR A 72 9.89 33.90 -17.16
N ILE A 73 9.02 33.97 -16.17
CA ILE A 73 9.27 33.43 -14.84
C ILE A 73 8.57 32.08 -14.72
N TYR A 74 9.37 31.05 -14.51
CA TYR A 74 8.93 29.71 -14.15
C TYR A 74 8.98 29.57 -12.63
N PHE A 75 7.92 29.06 -12.04
CA PHE A 75 7.90 28.72 -10.63
C PHE A 75 7.14 27.42 -10.43
N ASP A 76 7.71 26.57 -9.59
CA ASP A 76 7.16 25.28 -9.24
C ASP A 76 6.57 25.38 -7.84
N MET A 77 5.30 24.99 -7.72
CA MET A 77 4.59 24.93 -6.44
C MET A 77 3.66 23.71 -6.44
N PRO A 78 3.36 23.15 -5.25
CA PRO A 78 2.42 22.04 -5.16
C PRO A 78 1.05 22.40 -5.75
N SER A 79 0.36 21.41 -6.28
CA SER A 79 -1.00 21.55 -6.80
C SER A 79 -1.93 22.08 -5.71
N GLY A 80 -2.83 23.01 -6.03
CA GLY A 80 -3.85 23.51 -5.11
C GLY A 80 -3.36 24.54 -4.09
N GLU A 81 -2.05 24.67 -3.91
CA GLU A 81 -1.46 25.70 -3.04
C GLU A 81 -1.63 27.10 -3.64
N CYS A 82 -1.65 28.10 -2.77
CA CYS A 82 -1.71 29.50 -3.15
C CYS A 82 -0.40 30.22 -2.80
N THR A 83 -0.05 31.22 -3.60
CA THR A 83 1.13 32.05 -3.40
C THR A 83 0.82 33.50 -3.73
N ASP A 84 1.35 34.41 -2.89
CA ASP A 84 1.33 35.83 -3.21
C ASP A 84 2.51 36.13 -4.14
N ILE A 85 2.19 36.55 -5.36
CA ILE A 85 3.15 37.12 -6.31
C ILE A 85 3.15 38.63 -6.11
N GLN A 86 4.21 39.15 -5.50
CA GLN A 86 4.33 40.59 -5.23
C GLN A 86 5.25 41.27 -6.23
N PHE A 87 4.79 42.40 -6.77
CA PHE A 87 5.57 43.27 -7.65
C PHE A 87 5.86 44.60 -6.97
N THR A 88 7.12 44.85 -6.61
CA THR A 88 7.46 46.01 -5.76
C THR A 88 7.61 47.34 -6.52
N SER A 89 7.62 47.32 -7.86
CA SER A 89 7.85 48.53 -8.67
C SER A 89 6.55 49.13 -9.20
N LYS A 90 6.27 50.39 -8.84
CA LYS A 90 4.99 51.08 -9.11
C LYS A 90 4.93 51.77 -10.48
N THR A 91 6.05 51.92 -11.17
CA THR A 91 6.16 52.91 -12.24
C THR A 91 5.89 52.32 -13.63
N ILE A 92 6.01 51.00 -13.83
CA ILE A 92 6.11 50.42 -15.19
C ILE A 92 5.54 48.99 -15.25
N MET A 93 4.24 48.82 -15.00
CA MET A 93 3.57 47.56 -15.33
C MET A 93 2.17 47.85 -15.88
N HIS A 94 1.94 47.48 -17.13
CA HIS A 94 0.59 47.37 -17.68
C HIS A 94 0.34 45.88 -17.88
N LEU A 95 -0.34 45.25 -16.92
CA LEU A 95 -0.73 43.84 -17.01
C LEU A 95 -2.00 43.74 -17.86
N SER A 96 -2.07 42.74 -18.74
CA SER A 96 -3.30 42.39 -19.48
C SER A 96 -3.84 41.06 -18.96
N GLY A 97 -5.16 40.84 -19.08
CA GLY A 97 -5.86 39.69 -18.46
C GLY A 97 -6.53 40.03 -17.12
N ASN A 98 -6.89 39.03 -16.32
CA ASN A 98 -7.61 39.19 -15.03
C ASN A 98 -6.81 39.89 -13.91
N CYS A 99 -5.64 40.46 -14.22
CA CYS A 99 -4.78 41.16 -13.28
C CYS A 99 -5.04 42.68 -13.35
N THR A 100 -6.00 43.19 -12.55
CA THR A 100 -6.26 44.63 -12.46
C THR A 100 -5.28 45.36 -11.52
N PRO A 101 -4.74 46.53 -11.90
CA PRO A 101 -3.60 47.19 -11.25
C PRO A 101 -4.00 48.02 -10.03
N ASN A 102 -4.61 47.37 -9.04
CA ASN A 102 -4.94 47.99 -7.76
C ASN A 102 -4.23 47.30 -6.58
N SER A 103 -3.75 46.07 -6.77
CA SER A 103 -3.00 45.33 -5.75
C SER A 103 -1.62 44.98 -6.28
N GLN A 104 -0.57 45.39 -5.55
CA GLN A 104 0.83 44.99 -5.81
C GLN A 104 1.08 43.50 -5.59
N ASN A 105 0.02 42.74 -5.29
CA ASN A 105 0.01 41.35 -4.91
C ASN A 105 -1.04 40.65 -5.77
N ILE A 106 -0.64 39.60 -6.48
CA ILE A 106 -1.54 38.64 -7.11
C ILE A 106 -1.55 37.43 -6.18
N ASN A 107 -2.71 37.08 -5.63
CA ASN A 107 -2.87 35.77 -4.99
C ASN A 107 -3.15 34.76 -6.12
N TYR A 108 -2.15 33.96 -6.46
CA TYR A 108 -2.25 32.90 -7.46
C TYR A 108 -2.39 31.56 -6.77
N CYS A 109 -3.37 30.76 -7.17
CA CYS A 109 -3.51 29.38 -6.71
C CYS A 109 -3.30 28.44 -7.89
N ALA A 110 -2.45 27.43 -7.71
CA ALA A 110 -2.21 26.42 -8.74
C ALA A 110 -3.51 25.63 -8.99
N PRO A 111 -4.02 25.57 -10.23
CA PRO A 111 -5.24 24.83 -10.52
C PRO A 111 -5.06 23.34 -10.20
N ALA A 112 -5.94 22.81 -9.35
CA ALA A 112 -5.91 21.43 -8.92
C ALA A 112 -7.32 20.87 -8.78
N TYR A 113 -7.38 19.55 -8.80
CA TYR A 113 -8.57 18.77 -8.50
C TYR A 113 -8.24 17.71 -7.46
N THR A 114 -9.27 17.08 -6.91
CA THR A 114 -9.11 16.04 -5.89
C THR A 114 -9.34 14.65 -6.47
N ILE A 115 -8.59 13.67 -6.00
CA ILE A 115 -8.92 12.25 -6.15
C ILE A 115 -9.21 11.71 -4.75
N GLU A 116 -10.42 11.23 -4.54
CA GLU A 116 -10.92 10.84 -3.23
C GLU A 116 -11.57 9.46 -3.28
N GLY A 117 -11.41 8.70 -2.20
CA GLY A 117 -12.00 7.38 -2.06
C GLY A 117 -11.81 6.81 -0.66
N GLN A 118 -12.19 5.54 -0.52
CA GLN A 118 -11.97 4.75 0.69
C GLN A 118 -11.20 3.47 0.37
N VAL A 119 -10.29 3.08 1.26
CA VAL A 119 -9.77 1.70 1.31
C VAL A 119 -10.67 0.89 2.25
N LEU A 120 -11.32 -0.15 1.72
CA LEU A 120 -12.24 -1.03 2.45
C LEU A 120 -11.59 -2.40 2.68
N ARG A 121 -12.05 -3.17 3.67
CA ARG A 121 -11.67 -4.59 3.79
C ARG A 121 -12.63 -5.47 3.00
N VAL A 122 -12.13 -6.56 2.43
CA VAL A 122 -13.00 -7.63 1.91
C VAL A 122 -14.00 -8.06 2.98
N GLY A 123 -15.26 -8.19 2.58
CA GLY A 123 -16.34 -8.68 3.44
C GLY A 123 -16.78 -7.71 4.55
N ASP A 124 -16.25 -6.48 4.62
CA ASP A 124 -16.67 -5.46 5.58
C ASP A 124 -16.98 -4.12 4.88
N THR A 125 -17.85 -3.34 5.52
CA THR A 125 -18.14 -1.94 5.18
C THR A 125 -17.24 -0.95 5.92
N ASN A 126 -16.45 -1.42 6.89
CA ASN A 126 -15.49 -0.58 7.61
C ASN A 126 -14.26 -0.30 6.76
N GLY A 127 -13.85 0.97 6.72
CA GLY A 127 -12.62 1.37 6.06
C GLY A 127 -11.36 1.00 6.84
N VAL A 128 -10.24 0.98 6.13
CA VAL A 128 -8.90 0.63 6.65
C VAL A 128 -8.08 1.88 6.81
N GLY A 129 -7.79 2.27 8.05
CA GLY A 129 -6.83 3.34 8.31
C GLY A 129 -5.38 2.88 8.25
N GLY A 130 -4.50 3.79 7.84
CA GLY A 130 -3.07 3.56 7.74
C GLY A 130 -2.60 2.94 6.42
N ALA A 131 -3.49 2.69 5.47
CA ALA A 131 -3.11 2.38 4.08
C ALA A 131 -2.57 3.64 3.41
N GLU A 132 -1.47 3.48 2.68
CA GLU A 132 -0.81 4.51 1.88
C GLU A 132 -1.42 4.51 0.48
N VAL A 133 -1.79 5.68 -0.02
CA VAL A 133 -2.37 5.85 -1.35
C VAL A 133 -1.51 6.84 -2.12
N VAL A 134 -1.06 6.43 -3.30
CA VAL A 134 -0.12 7.18 -4.13
C VAL A 134 -0.76 7.42 -5.49
N ALA A 135 -0.75 8.67 -5.96
CA ALA A 135 -1.02 9.03 -7.34
C ALA A 135 0.31 9.37 -8.03
N ASP A 136 0.81 8.42 -8.83
CA ASP A 136 2.02 8.58 -9.64
C ASP A 136 1.65 9.23 -10.99
N PRO A 137 2.19 10.41 -11.33
CA PRO A 137 1.95 11.02 -12.62
C PRO A 137 2.58 10.19 -13.75
N THR A 138 1.79 9.79 -14.75
CA THR A 138 2.25 8.94 -15.88
C THR A 138 3.20 9.67 -16.87
N GLY A 139 3.89 10.73 -16.44
CA GLY A 139 4.70 11.64 -17.22
C GLY A 139 5.79 12.29 -16.36
N THR A 140 5.77 13.62 -16.25
CA THR A 140 6.70 14.38 -15.40
C THR A 140 5.94 15.03 -14.25
N GLY A 141 6.39 14.79 -13.03
CA GLY A 141 5.81 15.35 -11.81
C GLY A 141 6.37 14.60 -10.59
N ASP A 142 6.02 15.09 -9.42
CA ASP A 142 6.23 14.37 -8.16
C ASP A 142 4.97 13.57 -7.82
N ASP A 143 5.14 12.46 -7.09
CA ASP A 143 4.04 11.66 -6.58
C ASP A 143 3.22 12.46 -5.57
N GLU A 144 1.90 12.30 -5.61
CA GLU A 144 1.00 12.81 -4.58
C GLU A 144 0.60 11.65 -3.68
N GLU A 145 0.77 11.80 -2.38
CA GLU A 145 0.57 10.72 -1.40
C GLU A 145 -0.37 11.16 -0.27
N ASP A 146 -1.18 10.23 0.22
CA ASP A 146 -1.98 10.39 1.43
C ASP A 146 -2.05 9.06 2.22
N VAL A 147 -2.28 9.17 3.52
CA VAL A 147 -2.49 8.02 4.39
C VAL A 147 -3.92 8.03 4.90
N THR A 148 -4.63 6.95 4.58
CA THR A 148 -6.03 6.77 4.97
C THR A 148 -6.28 6.98 6.47
N ASN A 149 -7.35 7.71 6.79
CA ASN A 149 -7.78 7.89 8.17
C ASN A 149 -8.48 6.64 8.73
N SER A 150 -8.94 6.69 10.00
CA SER A 150 -9.60 5.53 10.64
C SER A 150 -10.89 5.03 9.97
N SER A 151 -11.47 5.81 9.05
CA SER A 151 -12.62 5.42 8.23
C SER A 151 -12.23 4.94 6.83
N GLY A 152 -10.93 4.75 6.58
CA GLY A 152 -10.36 4.37 5.29
C GLY A 152 -10.32 5.47 4.25
N TYR A 153 -10.74 6.69 4.57
CA TYR A 153 -10.82 7.80 3.60
C TYR A 153 -9.44 8.39 3.32
N TYR A 154 -9.18 8.68 2.06
CA TYR A 154 -8.02 9.42 1.57
C TYR A 154 -8.44 10.54 0.60
N GLU A 155 -7.61 11.57 0.46
CA GLU A 155 -7.80 12.68 -0.47
C GLU A 155 -6.45 13.17 -1.02
N LEU A 156 -6.27 13.05 -2.33
CA LEU A 156 -5.08 13.50 -3.05
C LEU A 156 -5.39 14.78 -3.83
N THR A 157 -4.50 15.77 -3.76
CA THR A 157 -4.61 17.00 -4.56
C THR A 157 -3.71 16.88 -5.79
N VAL A 158 -4.31 16.81 -6.97
CA VAL A 158 -3.61 16.53 -8.23
C VAL A 158 -3.68 17.69 -9.21
N GLN A 159 -2.66 17.81 -10.05
CA GLN A 159 -2.55 18.87 -11.05
C GLN A 159 -3.58 18.67 -12.18
N THR A 160 -4.25 19.74 -12.59
CA THR A 160 -5.09 19.69 -13.79
C THR A 160 -4.28 19.45 -15.06
N GLY A 161 -4.83 18.68 -16.00
CA GLY A 161 -4.22 18.36 -17.30
C GLY A 161 -3.27 17.16 -17.27
N SER A 162 -2.78 16.78 -16.09
CA SER A 162 -1.90 15.62 -15.90
C SER A 162 -2.69 14.30 -15.91
N SER A 163 -2.01 13.18 -16.11
CA SER A 163 -2.55 11.83 -15.98
C SER A 163 -1.86 11.14 -14.80
N TYR A 164 -2.60 10.32 -14.06
CA TYR A 164 -2.10 9.63 -12.86
C TYR A 164 -2.50 8.16 -12.84
N ASP A 165 -1.60 7.31 -12.37
CA ASP A 165 -1.89 5.95 -11.91
C ASP A 165 -2.00 5.98 -10.38
N VAL A 166 -3.19 5.67 -9.86
CA VAL A 166 -3.47 5.70 -8.44
C VAL A 166 -3.42 4.30 -7.88
N THR A 167 -2.55 4.07 -6.90
CA THR A 167 -2.38 2.78 -6.21
C THR A 167 -2.58 2.95 -4.72
N ALA A 168 -2.95 1.85 -4.06
CA ALA A 168 -2.99 1.77 -2.61
C ALA A 168 -2.08 0.64 -2.15
N SER A 169 -1.52 0.77 -0.95
CA SER A 169 -0.76 -0.30 -0.31
C SER A 169 -0.99 -0.30 1.21
N LEU A 170 -0.84 -1.48 1.82
CA LEU A 170 -0.94 -1.63 3.26
C LEU A 170 0.01 -2.71 3.73
N ASP A 171 0.98 -2.31 4.54
CA ASP A 171 1.85 -3.25 5.23
C ASP A 171 1.26 -3.66 6.60
N GLY A 172 1.68 -4.80 7.10
CA GLY A 172 1.26 -5.31 8.39
C GLY A 172 1.75 -6.73 8.64
N PRO A 173 1.51 -7.28 9.84
CA PRO A 173 1.93 -8.63 10.15
C PRO A 173 1.24 -9.64 9.22
N HIS A 174 1.99 -10.56 8.64
CA HIS A 174 1.46 -11.49 7.66
C HIS A 174 0.41 -12.44 8.26
N ASN A 175 0.47 -12.75 9.56
CA ASN A 175 -0.59 -13.51 10.24
C ASN A 175 -1.87 -12.67 10.51
N GLY A 176 -1.87 -11.39 10.14
CA GLY A 176 -2.99 -10.46 10.34
C GLY A 176 -3.33 -10.22 11.82
N ASN A 177 -2.36 -10.34 12.73
CA ASN A 177 -2.57 -10.36 14.18
C ASN A 177 -3.38 -11.57 14.69
N GLY A 178 -3.45 -12.64 13.91
CA GLY A 178 -4.11 -13.90 14.29
C GLY A 178 -5.46 -14.15 13.61
N CYS A 179 -5.78 -13.42 12.54
CA CYS A 179 -6.90 -13.80 11.66
C CYS A 179 -6.51 -14.86 10.62
N VAL A 180 -5.23 -14.96 10.22
CA VAL A 180 -4.75 -16.09 9.42
C VAL A 180 -4.52 -17.28 10.36
N THR A 181 -5.28 -18.36 10.19
CA THR A 181 -5.38 -19.47 11.14
C THR A 181 -5.30 -20.85 10.50
N SER A 182 -5.38 -21.91 11.33
CA SER A 182 -5.55 -23.30 10.90
C SER A 182 -6.82 -23.52 10.07
N TYR A 183 -7.84 -22.67 10.22
CA TYR A 183 -9.07 -22.74 9.45
C TYR A 183 -8.83 -22.42 7.98
N ASP A 184 -8.02 -21.40 7.69
CA ASP A 184 -7.67 -21.00 6.33
C ASP A 184 -6.89 -22.10 5.60
N LEU A 185 -5.98 -22.77 6.32
CA LEU A 185 -5.28 -23.94 5.81
C LEU A 185 -6.23 -25.10 5.49
N ASN A 186 -7.27 -25.30 6.30
CA ASN A 186 -8.27 -26.32 6.01
C ASN A 186 -9.08 -25.98 4.75
N ALA A 187 -9.54 -24.73 4.62
CA ALA A 187 -10.28 -24.28 3.44
C ALA A 187 -9.43 -24.38 2.16
N LEU A 188 -8.15 -23.98 2.22
CA LEU A 188 -7.20 -24.13 1.11
C LEU A 188 -6.92 -25.59 0.77
N SER A 189 -6.73 -26.45 1.78
CA SER A 189 -6.57 -27.89 1.57
C SER A 189 -7.80 -28.50 0.88
N ASP A 190 -9.01 -28.15 1.34
CA ASP A 190 -10.24 -28.61 0.74
C ASP A 190 -10.40 -28.15 -0.72
N HIS A 191 -9.96 -26.93 -1.03
CA HIS A 191 -9.95 -26.41 -2.40
C HIS A 191 -9.01 -27.23 -3.29
N LEU A 192 -7.76 -27.44 -2.85
CA LEU A 192 -6.76 -28.22 -3.59
C LEU A 192 -7.18 -29.69 -3.81
N LEU A 193 -7.91 -30.27 -2.86
CA LEU A 193 -8.43 -31.64 -2.95
C LEU A 193 -9.72 -31.74 -3.76
N GLY A 194 -10.37 -30.61 -4.08
CA GLY A 194 -11.66 -30.54 -4.76
C GLY A 194 -12.83 -31.01 -3.90
N THR A 195 -12.68 -31.02 -2.58
CA THR A 195 -13.74 -31.40 -1.61
C THR A 195 -14.64 -30.23 -1.27
N ASN A 196 -14.08 -29.03 -1.19
CA ASN A 196 -14.82 -27.78 -1.10
C ASN A 196 -14.01 -26.68 -1.81
N THR A 197 -14.45 -26.27 -2.99
CA THR A 197 -13.72 -25.31 -3.83
C THR A 197 -14.19 -23.89 -3.53
N PHE A 198 -13.24 -22.96 -3.39
CA PHE A 198 -13.47 -21.52 -3.51
C PHE A 198 -14.42 -21.13 -4.65
N THR A 199 -15.27 -20.15 -4.38
CA THR A 199 -16.31 -19.64 -5.27
C THR A 199 -16.15 -18.15 -5.56
N GLU A 200 -15.47 -17.41 -4.70
CA GLU A 200 -15.27 -15.96 -4.78
C GLU A 200 -13.81 -15.62 -5.09
N ALA A 201 -13.57 -14.54 -5.82
CA ALA A 201 -12.25 -14.19 -6.33
C ALA A 201 -11.24 -13.83 -5.21
N GLU A 202 -11.70 -13.18 -4.15
CA GLU A 202 -10.90 -12.86 -2.97
C GLU A 202 -10.31 -14.11 -2.30
N GLU A 203 -11.00 -15.25 -2.34
CA GLU A 203 -10.49 -16.50 -1.76
C GLU A 203 -9.28 -16.99 -2.56
N PHE A 204 -9.29 -16.80 -3.89
CA PHE A 204 -8.16 -17.15 -4.74
C PHE A 204 -6.98 -16.23 -4.48
N ILE A 205 -7.23 -14.92 -4.40
CA ILE A 205 -6.17 -13.93 -4.16
C ILE A 205 -5.56 -14.13 -2.77
N ALA A 206 -6.39 -14.30 -1.73
CA ALA A 206 -5.93 -14.58 -0.38
C ALA A 206 -5.12 -15.90 -0.31
N ALA A 207 -5.45 -16.90 -1.13
CA ALA A 207 -4.77 -18.18 -1.15
C ALA A 207 -3.38 -18.15 -1.82
N ASP A 208 -3.09 -17.19 -2.71
CA ASP A 208 -1.82 -17.10 -3.44
C ASP A 208 -0.71 -16.46 -2.61
N ALA A 209 -0.25 -17.19 -1.59
CA ALA A 209 0.71 -16.67 -0.64
C ALA A 209 2.08 -16.32 -1.25
N ASN A 210 2.47 -16.96 -2.37
CA ASN A 210 3.72 -16.69 -3.07
C ASN A 210 3.62 -15.68 -4.24
N GLY A 211 2.42 -15.20 -4.58
CA GLY A 211 2.21 -14.22 -5.65
C GLY A 211 2.43 -14.80 -7.06
N SER A 212 2.18 -16.09 -7.25
CA SER A 212 2.36 -16.79 -8.53
C SER A 212 1.16 -16.69 -9.47
N SER A 213 0.05 -16.11 -9.01
CA SER A 213 -1.27 -16.15 -9.66
C SER A 213 -1.76 -17.58 -9.90
N THR A 214 -1.35 -18.53 -9.05
CA THR A 214 -1.81 -19.92 -9.06
C THR A 214 -1.93 -20.45 -7.64
N ILE A 215 -2.92 -21.30 -7.40
CA ILE A 215 -3.10 -21.92 -6.08
C ILE A 215 -2.45 -23.30 -6.10
N SER A 216 -1.48 -23.51 -5.22
CA SER A 216 -0.67 -24.72 -5.18
C SER A 216 -0.40 -25.21 -3.76
N THR A 217 0.22 -26.38 -3.65
CA THR A 217 0.70 -26.89 -2.35
C THR A 217 1.79 -26.02 -1.74
N LEU A 218 2.52 -25.23 -2.55
CA LEU A 218 3.53 -24.31 -2.03
C LEU A 218 2.87 -23.20 -1.19
N ASP A 219 1.72 -22.69 -1.61
CA ASP A 219 0.98 -21.66 -0.88
C ASP A 219 0.50 -22.17 0.48
N LEU A 220 0.02 -23.40 0.52
CA LEU A 220 -0.37 -24.09 1.75
C LEU A 220 0.81 -24.24 2.73
N LEU A 221 2.02 -24.55 2.22
CA LEU A 221 3.24 -24.64 3.05
C LEU A 221 3.66 -23.27 3.59
N ILE A 222 3.54 -22.22 2.78
CA ILE A 222 3.87 -20.85 3.16
C ILE A 222 2.90 -20.32 4.24
N ILE A 223 1.59 -20.53 4.07
CA ILE A 223 0.58 -20.16 5.08
C ILE A 223 0.81 -20.93 6.38
N ARG A 224 1.14 -22.24 6.32
CA ARG A 224 1.49 -23.01 7.52
C ARG A 224 2.66 -22.39 8.27
N ALA A 225 3.70 -21.96 7.56
CA ALA A 225 4.87 -21.34 8.18
C ALA A 225 4.55 -20.00 8.86
N VAL A 226 3.58 -19.24 8.33
CA VAL A 226 3.09 -18.00 8.96
C VAL A 226 2.20 -18.29 10.17
N VAL A 227 1.28 -19.26 10.07
CA VAL A 227 0.39 -19.65 11.19
C VAL A 227 1.21 -20.21 12.37
N LEU A 228 2.18 -21.09 12.09
CA LEU A 228 3.14 -21.57 13.09
C LEU A 228 4.19 -20.50 13.44
N GLN A 229 4.26 -19.39 12.72
CA GLN A 229 5.30 -18.36 12.85
C GLN A 229 6.74 -18.94 12.88
N THR A 230 6.98 -20.03 12.16
CA THR A 230 8.34 -20.53 11.85
C THR A 230 9.00 -19.69 10.77
N ASN A 231 8.20 -19.08 9.91
CA ASN A 231 8.60 -18.02 8.99
C ASN A 231 7.50 -16.95 8.90
N PRO A 232 7.44 -16.01 9.87
CA PRO A 232 6.33 -15.06 9.99
C PRO A 232 6.24 -14.04 8.86
N SER A 233 7.27 -13.91 8.02
CA SER A 233 7.34 -12.97 6.90
C SER A 233 7.33 -13.69 5.54
N ALA A 234 6.80 -14.91 5.47
CA ALA A 234 6.93 -15.76 4.28
C ALA A 234 6.06 -15.36 3.08
N PHE A 235 4.96 -14.63 3.30
CA PHE A 235 4.13 -14.11 2.21
C PHE A 235 4.90 -13.10 1.36
N HIS A 236 4.58 -13.05 0.07
CA HIS A 236 5.13 -12.03 -0.83
C HIS A 236 4.71 -10.61 -0.44
N GLN A 237 3.51 -10.47 0.14
CA GLN A 237 2.99 -9.25 0.75
C GLN A 237 1.95 -9.57 1.84
N SER A 238 1.66 -8.60 2.70
CA SER A 238 0.70 -8.78 3.79
C SER A 238 -0.75 -8.63 3.32
N TRP A 239 -1.02 -7.56 2.58
CA TRP A 239 -2.33 -7.24 2.01
C TRP A 239 -2.14 -7.01 0.52
N ASP A 240 -3.08 -7.52 -0.26
CA ASP A 240 -3.20 -7.19 -1.68
C ASP A 240 -4.32 -6.17 -1.88
N MET A 241 -4.23 -5.39 -2.95
CA MET A 241 -5.16 -4.31 -3.24
C MET A 241 -5.79 -4.51 -4.61
N THR A 242 -7.10 -4.33 -4.68
CA THR A 242 -7.83 -4.25 -5.94
C THR A 242 -8.71 -3.01 -5.95
N THR A 243 -8.98 -2.45 -7.12
CA THR A 243 -9.97 -1.38 -7.22
C THR A 243 -11.37 -1.92 -6.89
N TYR A 244 -12.21 -1.11 -6.27
CA TYR A 244 -13.59 -1.49 -5.92
C TYR A 244 -14.43 -1.88 -7.15
N SER A 245 -14.14 -1.27 -8.32
CA SER A 245 -14.77 -1.64 -9.58
C SER A 245 -14.39 -3.04 -10.06
N GLU A 246 -13.12 -3.43 -9.92
CA GLU A 246 -12.66 -4.77 -10.27
C GLU A 246 -13.19 -5.80 -9.26
N TYR A 247 -13.17 -5.48 -7.95
CA TYR A 247 -13.73 -6.33 -6.90
C TYR A 247 -15.20 -6.71 -7.16
N ASN A 248 -16.05 -5.72 -7.46
CA ASN A 248 -17.46 -6.00 -7.78
C ASN A 248 -17.69 -6.56 -9.19
N GLY A 249 -16.67 -6.49 -10.05
CA GLY A 249 -16.70 -6.96 -11.42
C GLY A 249 -16.15 -8.37 -11.59
N PHE A 250 -15.65 -9.01 -10.52
CA PHE A 250 -15.06 -10.34 -10.58
C PHE A 250 -16.00 -11.35 -11.25
N ALA A 251 -15.54 -11.96 -12.33
CA ALA A 251 -16.17 -13.17 -12.82
C ALA A 251 -15.81 -14.30 -11.86
N ASN A 252 -16.80 -15.06 -11.37
CA ASN A 252 -16.54 -16.22 -10.52
C ASN A 252 -15.49 -17.13 -11.19
N PRO A 253 -14.31 -17.31 -10.60
CA PRO A 253 -13.23 -18.06 -11.22
C PRO A 253 -13.58 -19.55 -11.26
N THR A 254 -14.13 -20.02 -12.38
CA THR A 254 -14.51 -21.44 -12.51
C THR A 254 -13.32 -22.35 -12.81
N THR A 255 -12.21 -21.81 -13.32
CA THR A 255 -11.07 -22.60 -13.82
C THR A 255 -9.69 -21.91 -13.78
N SER A 256 -9.60 -20.62 -13.47
CA SER A 256 -8.34 -19.86 -13.50
C SER A 256 -8.35 -18.77 -12.44
N PHE A 257 -7.16 -18.38 -11.98
CA PHE A 257 -6.98 -17.24 -11.10
C PHE A 257 -7.60 -15.97 -11.71
N PRO A 258 -8.30 -15.14 -10.91
CA PRO A 258 -8.95 -13.93 -11.43
C PRO A 258 -7.91 -12.93 -11.94
N SER A 259 -8.22 -12.28 -13.06
CA SER A 259 -7.46 -11.10 -13.52
C SER A 259 -8.11 -9.86 -12.91
N TYR A 260 -7.32 -9.00 -12.29
CA TYR A 260 -7.77 -7.71 -11.73
C TYR A 260 -6.67 -6.66 -11.84
N SER A 261 -7.07 -5.42 -11.61
CA SER A 261 -6.18 -4.28 -11.44
C SER A 261 -6.17 -3.81 -9.97
N GLY A 262 -4.96 -3.52 -9.47
CA GLY A 262 -4.73 -2.82 -8.21
C GLY A 262 -4.62 -1.30 -8.38
N GLU A 263 -4.83 -0.78 -9.58
CA GLU A 263 -4.61 0.63 -9.94
C GLU A 263 -5.81 1.26 -10.66
N TYR A 264 -6.01 2.56 -10.42
CA TYR A 264 -6.85 3.42 -11.26
C TYR A 264 -5.98 4.31 -12.15
N THR A 265 -5.99 4.07 -13.46
CA THR A 265 -5.44 5.04 -14.42
C THR A 265 -6.47 6.14 -14.73
N ILE A 266 -6.13 7.38 -14.38
CA ILE A 266 -6.96 8.55 -14.64
C ILE A 266 -6.22 9.49 -15.58
N ASN A 267 -6.77 9.67 -16.79
CA ASN A 267 -6.14 10.47 -17.82
C ASN A 267 -6.66 11.91 -17.83
N ASN A 268 -5.75 12.88 -18.00
CA ASN A 268 -6.07 14.29 -18.23
C ASN A 268 -7.08 14.86 -17.21
N ILE A 269 -6.61 15.04 -15.97
CA ILE A 269 -7.40 15.54 -14.84
C ILE A 269 -8.06 16.88 -15.18
N ASN A 270 -9.39 16.89 -15.26
CA ASN A 270 -10.20 18.05 -15.62
C ASN A 270 -11.38 18.30 -14.68
N GLN A 271 -11.50 17.48 -13.63
CA GLN A 271 -12.51 17.54 -12.58
C GLN A 271 -12.01 16.76 -11.36
N SER A 272 -12.67 16.91 -10.20
CA SER A 272 -12.45 16.00 -9.07
C SER A 272 -13.03 14.62 -9.35
N TYR A 273 -12.32 13.58 -8.92
CA TYR A 273 -12.70 12.17 -9.06
C TYR A 273 -13.01 11.58 -7.69
N LEU A 274 -14.30 11.37 -7.44
CA LEU A 274 -14.80 10.81 -6.19
C LEU A 274 -15.06 9.30 -6.32
N GLY A 275 -15.06 8.59 -5.19
CA GLY A 275 -15.38 7.16 -5.12
C GLY A 275 -14.35 6.28 -5.81
N LYS A 276 -13.08 6.68 -5.75
CA LYS A 276 -11.94 5.86 -6.19
C LYS A 276 -11.56 4.87 -5.10
N ASP A 277 -12.52 4.00 -4.78
CA ASP A 277 -12.38 3.11 -3.64
C ASP A 277 -11.48 1.91 -3.99
N PHE A 278 -10.73 1.42 -3.00
CA PHE A 278 -9.94 0.19 -3.07
C PHE A 278 -10.48 -0.84 -2.09
N VAL A 279 -10.19 -2.11 -2.35
CA VAL A 279 -10.50 -3.24 -1.46
C VAL A 279 -9.19 -3.94 -1.10
N ALA A 280 -8.92 -4.00 0.20
CA ALA A 280 -7.78 -4.68 0.80
C ALA A 280 -8.14 -6.14 1.10
N ILE A 281 -7.36 -7.05 0.53
CA ILE A 281 -7.50 -8.50 0.65
C ILE A 281 -6.32 -9.01 1.50
N LYS A 282 -6.59 -9.64 2.64
CA LYS A 282 -5.51 -10.18 3.47
C LYS A 282 -4.99 -11.48 2.84
N ILE A 283 -3.70 -11.50 2.46
CA ILE A 283 -3.04 -12.73 2.04
C ILE A 283 -3.03 -13.73 3.22
N GLY A 284 -3.42 -14.98 2.94
CA GLY A 284 -3.57 -16.08 3.88
C GLY A 284 -4.94 -16.22 4.53
N ASP A 285 -5.81 -15.20 4.46
CA ASP A 285 -7.14 -15.19 5.12
C ASP A 285 -8.25 -15.52 4.10
N VAL A 286 -8.36 -16.79 3.73
CA VAL A 286 -9.27 -17.23 2.65
C VAL A 286 -10.74 -17.22 3.09
N ASN A 287 -11.02 -17.08 4.39
CA ASN A 287 -12.38 -16.95 4.92
C ASN A 287 -12.76 -15.50 5.28
N SER A 288 -11.92 -14.51 4.96
CA SER A 288 -12.16 -13.08 5.23
C SER A 288 -12.37 -12.73 6.72
N SER A 289 -11.74 -13.48 7.63
CA SER A 289 -11.86 -13.25 9.07
C SER A 289 -11.19 -11.97 9.55
N CYS A 290 -10.19 -11.45 8.84
CA CYS A 290 -9.56 -10.15 9.10
C CYS A 290 -10.45 -8.96 8.76
N GLY A 291 -11.48 -9.17 7.91
CA GLY A 291 -12.43 -8.14 7.50
C GLY A 291 -13.37 -7.75 8.63
N ASN A 292 -13.90 -8.72 9.36
CA ASN A 292 -14.89 -8.48 10.41
C ASN A 292 -14.25 -7.79 11.62
N GLY A 293 -14.63 -6.53 11.92
CA GLY A 293 -14.26 -5.76 13.13
C GLY A 293 -14.57 -6.42 14.51
N SER A 294 -14.82 -7.72 14.53
CA SER A 294 -14.68 -8.55 15.71
C SER A 294 -13.21 -8.57 16.11
N SER A 295 -12.90 -7.92 17.24
CA SER A 295 -11.75 -8.26 18.06
C SER A 295 -11.52 -9.77 17.97
N LEU A 296 -10.33 -10.16 17.49
CA LEU A 296 -9.86 -11.53 17.41
C LEU A 296 -9.97 -12.16 18.81
N LYS A 297 -11.16 -12.67 19.13
CA LYS A 297 -11.18 -14.04 19.56
C LYS A 297 -10.75 -14.73 18.28
N ALA A 298 -9.46 -15.09 18.21
CA ALA A 298 -9.10 -16.35 17.57
C ALA A 298 -10.31 -17.24 17.78
N GLU A 299 -10.99 -17.66 16.71
CA GLU A 299 -11.90 -18.77 16.86
C GLU A 299 -10.99 -19.86 17.40
N SER A 300 -10.94 -19.91 18.73
CA SER A 300 -10.07 -20.79 19.46
C SER A 300 -10.33 -22.13 18.83
N ASP A 301 -9.27 -22.87 18.48
CA ASP A 301 -9.20 -24.26 18.02
C ASP A 301 -10.05 -25.20 18.94
N GLN A 302 -11.32 -24.89 19.12
CA GLN A 302 -12.28 -25.37 20.12
C GLN A 302 -13.53 -25.90 19.42
N SER A 303 -13.61 -25.86 18.08
CA SER A 303 -14.67 -26.51 17.32
C SER A 303 -14.72 -28.03 17.59
N LEU A 304 -13.64 -28.61 18.13
CA LEU A 304 -13.60 -30.00 18.59
C LEU A 304 -13.80 -30.18 20.11
N ALA A 305 -13.68 -29.13 20.92
CA ALA A 305 -13.79 -29.21 22.39
C ALA A 305 -15.24 -28.99 22.91
N LYS A 306 -16.13 -28.39 22.11
CA LYS A 306 -17.50 -28.03 22.55
C LYS A 306 -18.60 -29.05 22.21
N SER A 307 -18.29 -30.07 21.41
CA SER A 307 -19.13 -31.27 21.32
C SER A 307 -18.60 -32.24 22.37
N GLY A 308 -19.43 -32.80 23.25
CA GLY A 308 -19.03 -33.79 24.28
C GLY A 308 -18.50 -35.12 23.70
N LYS A 309 -17.54 -35.04 22.78
CA LYS A 309 -16.96 -36.09 21.95
C LYS A 309 -15.58 -36.46 22.49
N LYS A 310 -15.29 -37.75 22.37
CA LYS A 310 -14.06 -38.44 22.76
C LYS A 310 -12.81 -37.60 22.45
N SER A 311 -11.85 -37.60 23.38
CA SER A 311 -10.50 -37.08 23.17
C SER A 311 -9.98 -37.55 21.81
N ILE A 312 -9.64 -36.61 20.91
CA ILE A 312 -9.15 -36.91 19.55
C ILE A 312 -7.70 -37.34 19.61
N PHE A 313 -6.95 -36.80 20.58
CA PHE A 313 -5.58 -37.16 20.86
C PHE A 313 -5.45 -37.72 22.27
N ARG A 314 -4.45 -38.59 22.47
CA ARG A 314 -4.04 -39.12 23.78
C ARG A 314 -2.53 -39.23 23.84
N LEU A 315 -1.92 -38.64 24.86
CA LEU A 315 -0.51 -38.85 25.17
C LEU A 315 -0.28 -40.23 25.78
N GLY A 316 0.77 -40.90 25.33
CA GLY A 316 1.32 -42.08 26.00
C GLY A 316 1.99 -41.70 27.32
N ASN A 317 2.19 -42.71 28.16
CA ASN A 317 2.92 -42.53 29.41
C ASN A 317 4.37 -42.98 29.24
N ALA A 318 5.31 -42.17 29.71
CA ALA A 318 6.71 -42.56 29.87
C ALA A 318 7.15 -42.33 31.32
N ARG A 319 8.11 -43.14 31.78
CA ARG A 319 8.81 -42.90 33.05
C ARG A 319 10.26 -42.61 32.72
N LEU A 320 10.79 -41.56 33.32
CA LEU A 320 12.10 -40.99 33.02
C LEU A 320 12.88 -40.81 34.32
N LEU A 321 14.17 -41.15 34.32
CA LEU A 321 15.12 -40.68 35.31
C LEU A 321 15.86 -39.43 34.79
N VAL A 322 16.45 -38.66 35.71
CA VAL A 322 17.23 -37.46 35.35
C VAL A 322 18.38 -37.84 34.41
N GLY A 323 18.44 -37.18 33.26
CA GLY A 323 19.45 -37.42 32.22
C GLY A 323 19.10 -38.51 31.21
N GLU A 324 17.96 -39.18 31.34
CA GLU A 324 17.47 -40.14 30.34
C GLU A 324 16.61 -39.44 29.27
N THR A 325 16.63 -40.00 28.06
CA THR A 325 15.72 -39.63 26.98
C THR A 325 14.68 -40.73 26.79
N ALA A 326 13.40 -40.36 26.63
CA ALA A 326 12.35 -41.30 26.23
C ALA A 326 11.46 -40.68 25.16
N LYS A 327 10.82 -41.54 24.36
CA LYS A 327 9.80 -41.14 23.40
C LYS A 327 8.43 -41.19 24.08
N ILE A 328 7.69 -40.09 24.01
CA ILE A 328 6.29 -40.01 24.46
C ILE A 328 5.41 -40.09 23.21
N PRO A 329 4.75 -41.23 22.92
CA PRO A 329 3.93 -41.33 21.72
C PRO A 329 2.66 -40.49 21.86
N VAL A 330 2.27 -39.80 20.79
CA VAL A 330 0.99 -39.09 20.68
C VAL A 330 0.06 -39.93 19.82
N TYR A 331 -1.05 -40.41 20.38
CA TYR A 331 -2.01 -41.23 19.65
C TYR A 331 -3.18 -40.39 19.15
N ALA A 332 -3.43 -40.45 17.86
CA ALA A 332 -4.68 -40.04 17.25
C ALA A 332 -5.75 -41.14 17.44
N LEU A 333 -6.79 -40.85 18.23
CA LEU A 333 -7.87 -41.79 18.53
C LEU A 333 -8.95 -41.80 17.43
N SER A 334 -9.04 -40.75 16.60
CA SER A 334 -9.96 -40.66 15.47
C SER A 334 -9.56 -39.52 14.51
N LEU A 335 -8.88 -39.84 13.39
CA LEU A 335 -8.53 -38.89 12.31
C LEU A 335 -9.10 -39.28 10.93
N GLN A 336 -9.98 -40.27 10.83
CA GLN A 336 -10.40 -40.86 9.55
C GLN A 336 -10.94 -39.86 8.51
N GLU A 337 -11.46 -38.71 8.94
CA GLU A 337 -11.98 -37.66 8.04
C GLU A 337 -11.26 -36.31 8.19
N ALA A 338 -10.22 -36.23 9.03
CA ALA A 338 -9.52 -34.98 9.27
C ALA A 338 -8.50 -34.70 8.16
N THR A 339 -8.67 -33.56 7.50
CA THR A 339 -7.74 -33.03 6.48
C THR A 339 -6.67 -32.14 7.10
N VAL A 340 -6.96 -31.50 8.23
CA VAL A 340 -6.05 -30.65 9.01
C VAL A 340 -6.27 -30.87 10.50
N PHE A 341 -5.22 -30.77 11.31
CA PHE A 341 -5.34 -30.53 12.75
C PHE A 341 -4.24 -29.61 13.27
N SER A 342 -4.57 -28.89 14.33
CA SER A 342 -3.67 -28.07 15.14
C SER A 342 -3.72 -28.58 16.58
N ILE A 343 -2.58 -28.80 17.23
CA ILE A 343 -2.50 -29.11 18.67
C ILE A 343 -1.32 -28.37 19.31
N GLY A 344 -1.57 -27.81 20.49
CA GLY A 344 -0.53 -27.34 21.42
C GLY A 344 -0.30 -28.39 22.51
N ILE A 345 0.95 -28.82 22.69
CA ILE A 345 1.36 -29.73 23.76
C ILE A 345 2.22 -28.97 24.75
N GLN A 346 1.64 -28.70 25.92
CA GLN A 346 2.35 -28.07 27.03
C GLN A 346 3.10 -29.10 27.87
N PHE A 347 4.29 -28.73 28.30
CA PHE A 347 5.15 -29.54 29.16
C PHE A 347 5.80 -28.68 30.25
N ASP A 348 6.35 -29.32 31.28
CA ASP A 348 7.11 -28.62 32.31
C ASP A 348 8.58 -28.53 31.89
N GLN A 349 9.01 -27.34 31.48
CA GLN A 349 10.36 -27.09 30.99
C GLN A 349 11.44 -27.24 32.07
N GLU A 350 11.09 -27.18 33.37
CA GLU A 350 12.05 -27.46 34.45
C GLU A 350 12.32 -28.97 34.58
N SER A 351 11.39 -29.80 34.11
CA SER A 351 11.44 -31.26 34.25
C SER A 351 11.84 -31.98 32.97
N VAL A 352 11.45 -31.47 31.79
CA VAL A 352 11.70 -32.11 30.49
C VAL A 352 12.09 -31.11 29.41
N GLU A 353 12.97 -31.55 28.51
CA GLU A 353 13.37 -30.83 27.30
C GLU A 353 12.92 -31.62 26.07
N VAL A 354 12.37 -30.92 25.08
CA VAL A 354 12.01 -31.52 23.79
C VAL A 354 13.23 -31.55 22.88
N ILE A 355 13.79 -32.74 22.66
CA ILE A 355 14.99 -32.93 21.83
C ILE A 355 14.63 -33.02 20.34
N SER A 356 13.60 -33.80 20.02
CA SER A 356 13.15 -34.01 18.64
C SER A 356 11.69 -34.46 18.62
N ILE A 357 11.01 -34.20 17.51
CA ILE A 357 9.65 -34.67 17.25
C ILE A 357 9.71 -35.57 16.01
N ASP A 358 9.27 -36.81 16.18
CA ASP A 358 9.22 -37.80 15.11
C ASP A 358 7.81 -37.84 14.50
N ALA A 359 7.72 -38.00 13.19
CA ALA A 359 6.46 -38.11 12.45
C ALA A 359 5.54 -39.26 12.91
N GLY A 360 6.11 -40.31 13.49
CA GLY A 360 5.38 -41.55 13.76
C GLY A 360 4.81 -42.13 12.46
N GLU A 361 3.48 -42.26 12.39
CA GLU A 361 2.75 -42.75 11.22
C GLU A 361 2.05 -41.64 10.43
N LEU A 362 2.26 -40.36 10.77
CA LEU A 362 1.64 -39.26 10.04
C LEU A 362 2.35 -39.04 8.70
N PRO A 363 1.64 -39.17 7.55
CA PRO A 363 2.24 -38.91 6.25
C PRO A 363 2.53 -37.42 6.10
N TYR A 364 3.57 -37.08 5.36
CA TYR A 364 3.98 -35.70 5.08
C TYR A 364 4.27 -34.83 6.32
N PHE A 365 4.45 -35.45 7.49
CA PHE A 365 4.91 -34.75 8.68
C PHE A 365 6.42 -34.55 8.61
N ASP A 366 6.85 -33.30 8.72
CA ASP A 366 8.24 -32.87 8.64
C ASP A 366 8.55 -31.81 9.71
N GLU A 367 9.79 -31.32 9.73
CA GLU A 367 10.24 -30.26 10.65
C GLU A 367 9.48 -28.93 10.50
N ASN A 368 8.76 -28.76 9.40
CA ASN A 368 7.93 -27.59 9.13
C ASN A 368 6.49 -27.75 9.65
N ALA A 369 6.12 -28.92 10.18
CA ALA A 369 4.80 -29.22 10.73
C ALA A 369 4.68 -28.91 12.22
N TYR A 370 5.76 -28.46 12.86
CA TYR A 370 5.76 -28.13 14.28
C TYR A 370 6.70 -26.99 14.62
N ARG A 371 6.53 -26.44 15.81
CA ARG A 371 7.41 -25.43 16.42
C ARG A 371 7.40 -25.59 17.93
N VAL A 372 8.55 -25.41 18.56
CA VAL A 372 8.62 -25.13 20.01
C VAL A 372 8.52 -23.61 20.16
N SER A 373 7.50 -23.11 20.87
CA SER A 373 7.21 -21.69 20.88
C SER A 373 8.34 -20.87 21.54
N PRO A 374 8.96 -19.87 20.87
CA PRO A 374 9.96 -19.02 21.50
C PRO A 374 9.39 -18.19 22.66
N ASP A 375 8.12 -17.80 22.57
CA ASP A 375 7.44 -16.98 23.58
C ASP A 375 6.86 -17.81 24.73
N ALA A 376 6.65 -19.11 24.48
CA ALA A 376 6.20 -20.10 25.44
C ALA A 376 7.04 -21.38 25.27
N PRO A 377 8.30 -21.39 25.72
CA PRO A 377 9.24 -22.51 25.50
C PRO A 377 8.83 -23.81 26.19
N ASN A 378 7.71 -23.79 26.91
CA ASN A 378 7.04 -24.92 27.52
C ASN A 378 5.89 -25.49 26.66
N GLU A 379 5.76 -25.06 25.39
CA GLU A 379 4.71 -25.49 24.47
C GLU A 379 5.29 -25.89 23.10
N VAL A 380 4.81 -27.03 22.60
CA VAL A 380 5.02 -27.49 21.22
C VAL A 380 3.72 -27.32 20.44
N ASP A 381 3.76 -26.48 19.43
CA ASP A 381 2.67 -26.31 18.46
C ASP A 381 2.89 -27.24 17.27
N ILE A 382 1.86 -27.99 16.90
CA ILE A 382 1.87 -28.91 15.76
C ILE A 382 0.71 -28.55 14.85
N LEU A 383 0.99 -28.38 13.56
CA LEU A 383 0.01 -28.12 12.51
C LEU A 383 0.27 -29.06 11.34
N TRP A 384 -0.61 -30.04 11.20
CA TRP A 384 -0.53 -31.10 10.20
C TRP A 384 -1.72 -31.02 9.25
N PHE A 385 -1.48 -31.35 7.97
CA PHE A 385 -2.52 -31.51 6.97
C PHE A 385 -2.19 -32.63 5.99
N THR A 386 -3.22 -33.22 5.38
CA THR A 386 -3.06 -34.19 4.29
C THR A 386 -2.94 -33.49 2.93
N GLN A 387 -2.13 -34.06 2.04
CA GLN A 387 -1.99 -33.62 0.65
C GLN A 387 -2.71 -34.57 -0.34
N GLY A 388 -3.37 -35.62 0.16
CA GLY A 388 -4.04 -36.66 -0.64
C GLY A 388 -5.57 -36.57 -0.62
N LYS A 389 -6.21 -36.98 -1.72
CA LYS A 389 -7.69 -37.04 -1.83
C LYS A 389 -8.29 -37.92 -0.74
N LYS A 390 -9.48 -37.54 -0.23
CA LYS A 390 -10.32 -38.39 0.63
C LYS A 390 -10.40 -39.81 0.06
N GLY A 391 -9.91 -40.79 0.81
CA GLY A 391 -10.03 -42.21 0.45
C GLY A 391 -8.71 -42.98 0.31
N GLU A 392 -7.54 -42.33 0.39
CA GLU A 392 -6.33 -43.06 0.78
C GLU A 392 -6.43 -43.40 2.26
N SER A 393 -6.98 -44.59 2.49
CA SER A 393 -7.08 -45.28 3.76
C SER A 393 -5.87 -45.00 4.68
N LEU A 394 -6.10 -44.28 5.79
CA LEU A 394 -5.24 -44.31 6.98
C LEU A 394 -5.21 -45.71 7.66
N LEU A 395 -5.77 -46.75 7.02
CA LEU A 395 -5.56 -48.15 7.35
C LEU A 395 -4.59 -48.77 6.31
N GLN A 396 -3.30 -48.70 6.60
CA GLN A 396 -2.20 -49.60 6.21
C GLN A 396 -0.90 -48.84 6.54
N ALA A 397 -0.06 -49.23 7.50
CA ALA A 397 0.10 -50.49 8.22
C ALA A 397 0.90 -50.25 9.51
#